data_AF-A0A957PJ71-F1
#
_entry.id   AF-A0A957PJ71-F1
#
_cell.length_a   1.000
_cell.length_b   1.000
_cell.length_c   1.000
_cell.angle_alpha   90.00
_cell.angle_beta   90.00
_cell.angle_gamma   90.00
#
_symmetry.space_group_name_H-M   'P 1'
#
loop_
_entity.id
_entity.type
_entity.pdbx_description
1 polymer ?
#
loop_
_entity_poly.entity_id
_entity_poly.type
_entity_poly.pdbx_seq_one_letter_code
_entity_poly.pdbx_strand_id
1 'polypeptide(L)'
;MCERGALRVLRGLVEITRDGHTNAIECPKFDGVERELAAFAQVIRHGGTHFNPPEEALCDLAVLHAMLESGRSGGAVSPRCDW
;
A
#
# COMPACT_ATOMS: atom_id res chain seq x y z
N MET A 1 -0.24 -17.92 7.68
CA MET A 1 0.67 -18.39 6.60
C MET A 1 -0.17 -18.47 5.34
N CYS A 2 0.18 -17.74 4.27
CA CYS A 2 -0.69 -17.67 3.08
C CYS A 2 -0.88 -19.07 2.48
N GLU A 3 -2.13 -19.51 2.39
CA GLU A 3 -2.48 -20.88 1.98
C GLU A 3 -2.07 -21.24 0.54
N ARG A 4 -1.60 -20.26 -0.24
CA ARG A 4 -1.31 -20.41 -1.69
C ARG A 4 0.08 -19.96 -2.12
N GLY A 5 0.97 -19.61 -1.20
CA GLY A 5 2.33 -19.16 -1.51
C GLY A 5 2.81 -17.99 -0.67
N ALA A 6 3.90 -17.36 -1.09
CA ALA A 6 4.51 -16.20 -0.43
C ALA A 6 5.00 -15.17 -1.45
N LEU A 7 5.00 -13.90 -1.03
CA LEU A 7 5.56 -12.78 -1.78
C LEU A 7 6.68 -12.16 -0.94
N ARG A 8 7.85 -11.95 -1.56
CA ARG A 8 8.93 -11.15 -0.97
C ARG A 8 9.17 -9.94 -1.86
N VAL A 9 9.03 -8.75 -1.27
CA VAL A 9 9.26 -7.48 -1.97
C VAL A 9 10.57 -6.89 -1.49
N LEU A 10 11.49 -6.70 -2.43
CA LEU A 10 12.78 -6.04 -2.24
C LEU A 10 12.83 -4.81 -3.15
N ARG A 11 13.77 -3.92 -2.88
CA ARG A 11 13.97 -2.76 -3.76
C ARG A 11 14.36 -3.24 -5.16
N GLY A 12 13.48 -2.99 -6.13
CA GLY A 12 13.69 -3.34 -7.54
C GLY A 12 13.47 -4.81 -7.87
N LEU A 13 12.94 -5.62 -6.95
CA LEU A 13 12.71 -7.04 -7.17
C LEU A 13 11.47 -7.52 -6.40
N VAL A 14 10.60 -8.25 -7.08
CA VAL A 14 9.51 -8.99 -6.45
C VAL A 14 9.75 -10.47 -6.68
N GLU A 15 9.76 -11.25 -5.61
CA GLU A 15 9.85 -12.71 -5.68
C GLU A 15 8.52 -13.34 -5.28
N ILE A 16 8.07 -14.30 -6.08
CA ILE A 16 6.82 -15.03 -5.86
C ILE A 16 7.16 -16.50 -5.68
N THR A 17 6.85 -17.06 -4.51
CA THR A 17 7.02 -18.48 -4.21
C THR A 17 5.67 -19.18 -4.21
N ARG A 18 5.51 -20.20 -5.05
CA ARG A 18 4.30 -21.04 -5.13
C ARG A 18 4.68 -22.46 -5.55
N ASP A 19 4.04 -23.46 -4.94
CA ASP A 19 4.24 -24.89 -5.25
C ASP A 19 5.73 -25.32 -5.21
N GLY A 20 6.51 -24.76 -4.27
CA GLY A 20 7.94 -25.02 -4.12
C GLY A 20 8.85 -24.30 -5.12
N HIS A 21 8.29 -23.54 -6.06
CA HIS A 21 9.03 -22.78 -7.06
C HIS A 21 9.02 -21.29 -6.73
N THR A 22 10.16 -20.61 -6.95
CA THR A 22 10.28 -19.16 -6.78
C THR A 22 10.64 -18.50 -8.10
N ASN A 23 9.85 -17.52 -8.51
CA ASN A 23 10.09 -16.70 -9.70
C ASN A 23 10.39 -15.27 -9.29
N ALA A 24 11.31 -14.63 -10.03
CA ALA A 24 11.72 -13.25 -9.83
C ALA A 24 11.13 -12.35 -10.91
N ILE A 25 10.60 -11.20 -10.50
CA ILE A 25 10.17 -10.10 -11.37
C ILE A 25 11.06 -8.90 -11.07
N GLU A 26 11.91 -8.54 -12.03
CA GLU A 26 12.71 -7.32 -11.92
C GLU A 26 11.82 -6.08 -12.09
N CYS A 27 12.01 -5.11 -11.20
CA CYS A 27 11.31 -3.83 -11.20
C CYS A 27 12.34 -2.68 -11.24
N PRO A 28 13.08 -2.50 -12.34
CA PRO A 28 14.22 -1.58 -12.39
C PRO A 28 13.82 -0.10 -12.39
N LYS A 29 12.53 0.20 -12.57
CA LYS A 29 12.01 1.57 -12.62
C LYS A 29 11.71 2.09 -11.21
N PHE A 30 12.24 3.28 -10.93
CA PHE A 30 12.01 4.01 -9.67
C PHE A 30 11.23 5.31 -9.95
N ASP A 31 10.27 5.25 -10.86
CA ASP A 31 9.49 6.39 -11.36
C ASP A 31 8.09 6.51 -10.72
N GLY A 32 7.81 5.70 -9.68
CA GLY A 32 6.49 5.65 -9.05
C GLY A 32 5.97 7.00 -8.58
N VAL A 33 6.83 7.83 -7.96
CA VAL A 33 6.45 9.17 -7.48
C VAL A 33 6.13 10.11 -8.63
N GLU A 34 6.95 10.13 -9.67
CA GLU A 34 6.73 10.99 -10.85
C GLU A 34 5.41 10.63 -11.53
N ARG A 35 5.16 9.34 -11.72
CA ARG A 35 3.93 8.82 -12.34
C ARG A 35 2.70 9.15 -11.52
N GLU A 36 2.79 9.06 -10.19
CA GLU A 36 1.70 9.40 -9.27
C GLU A 36 1.36 10.89 -9.32
N LEU A 37 2.38 11.77 -9.27
CA LEU A 37 2.17 13.21 -9.39
C LEU A 37 1.57 13.59 -10.75
N ALA A 38 2.00 12.93 -11.82
CA ALA A 38 1.42 13.13 -13.14
C ALA A 38 -0.06 12.70 -13.18
N ALA A 39 -0.39 11.54 -12.60
CA ALA A 39 -1.78 11.04 -12.51
C ALA A 39 -2.67 11.98 -11.68
N PHE A 40 -2.18 12.45 -10.53
CA PHE A 40 -2.87 13.42 -9.69
C PHE A 40 -3.12 14.73 -10.45
N ALA A 41 -2.11 15.25 -11.15
CA ALA A 41 -2.25 16.48 -11.91
C ALA A 41 -3.21 16.35 -13.11
N GLN A 42 -3.32 15.16 -13.71
CA GLN A 42 -4.33 14.88 -14.75
C GLN A 42 -5.75 15.02 -14.19
N VAL A 43 -6.02 14.43 -13.02
CA VAL A 43 -7.33 14.51 -12.36
C VAL A 43 -7.69 15.95 -11.99
N ILE A 44 -6.73 16.75 -11.51
CA ILE A 44 -6.98 18.18 -11.23
C ILE A 44 -7.37 18.95 -12.50
N ARG A 45 -6.63 18.74 -13.60
CA ARG A 45 -6.83 19.52 -14.83
C ARG A 45 -8.07 19.13 -15.62
N HIS A 46 -8.42 17.85 -15.60
CA HIS A 46 -9.42 17.30 -16.51
C HIS A 46 -10.61 16.65 -15.79
N GLY A 47 -10.62 16.64 -14.46
CA GLY A 47 -11.59 15.91 -13.66
C GLY A 47 -11.35 14.40 -13.68
N GLY A 48 -12.28 13.66 -13.07
CA GLY A 48 -12.21 12.21 -12.93
C GLY A 48 -11.79 11.74 -11.54
N THR A 49 -11.59 10.44 -11.39
CA THR A 49 -11.22 9.82 -10.11
C THR A 49 -9.75 9.45 -10.13
N HIS A 50 -9.02 9.85 -9.09
CA HIS A 50 -7.66 9.38 -8.88
C HIS A 50 -7.67 7.94 -8.38
N PHE A 51 -6.71 7.11 -8.79
CA PHE A 51 -6.69 5.69 -8.42
C PHE A 51 -6.63 5.49 -6.89
N ASN A 52 -5.91 6.37 -6.21
CA ASN A 52 -5.86 6.46 -4.75
C ASN A 52 -6.84 7.56 -4.30
N PRO A 53 -8.07 7.21 -3.84
CA PRO A 53 -9.03 8.18 -3.36
C PRO A 53 -8.65 8.72 -1.96
N PRO A 54 -9.07 9.95 -1.59
CA PRO A 54 -8.76 10.53 -0.28
C PRO A 54 -9.19 9.66 0.91
N GLU A 55 -10.28 8.92 0.76
CA GLU A 55 -10.84 8.02 1.78
C GLU A 55 -9.86 6.89 2.14
N GLU A 56 -9.04 6.41 1.21
CA GLU A 56 -7.98 5.42 1.51
C GLU A 56 -6.87 6.04 2.38
N ALA A 57 -6.46 7.27 2.09
CA ALA A 57 -5.45 7.98 2.89
C ALA A 57 -5.94 8.25 4.32
N LEU A 58 -7.24 8.52 4.51
CA LEU A 58 -7.84 8.62 5.83
C LEU A 58 -7.81 7.28 6.59
N CYS A 59 -7.99 6.16 5.88
CA CYS A 59 -7.91 4.82 6.46
C CYS A 59 -6.51 4.51 6.95
N ASP A 60 -5.51 4.81 6.13
CA ASP A 60 -4.11 4.64 6.49
C ASP A 60 -3.76 5.44 7.76
N LEU A 61 -4.25 6.69 7.84
CA LEU A 61 -4.08 7.52 9.03
C LEU A 61 -4.76 6.92 10.27
N ALA A 62 -5.96 6.36 10.12
CA ALA A 62 -6.67 5.70 11.22
C ALA A 62 -5.92 4.46 11.74
N VAL A 63 -5.31 3.67 10.85
CA VAL A 63 -4.44 2.55 11.21
C VAL A 63 -3.23 3.03 11.99
N LEU A 64 -2.53 4.06 11.50
CA LEU A 64 -1.37 4.62 12.19
C LEU A 64 -1.73 5.13 13.58
N HIS A 65 -2.87 5.81 13.71
CA HIS A 65 -3.36 6.29 14.99
C HIS A 65 -3.66 5.14 15.96
N ALA A 66 -4.32 4.07 15.50
CA ALA A 66 -4.61 2.89 16.31
C ALA A 66 -3.31 2.18 16.77
N MET A 67 -2.30 2.10 15.92
CA MET A 67 -0.99 1.55 16.27
C MET A 67 -0.31 2.35 17.38
N LEU A 68 -0.32 3.69 17.27
CA LEU A 68 0.26 4.58 18.28
C LEU A 68 -0.47 4.46 19.62
N GLU A 69 -1.80 4.44 19.60
CA GLU A 69 -2.62 4.30 20.81
C GLU A 69 -2.46 2.91 21.46
N SER A 70 -2.33 1.87 20.64
CA SER A 70 -2.01 0.51 21.13
C SER A 70 -0.67 0.49 21.87
N GLY A 71 0.36 1.12 21.30
CA GLY A 71 1.66 1.26 21.95
C GLY A 71 1.60 2.04 23.27
N ARG A 72 0.74 3.06 23.35
CA ARG A 72 0.56 3.89 24.55
C ARG A 72 -0.23 3.17 25.66
N SER A 73 -1.29 2.46 25.29
CA SER A 73 -2.22 1.82 26.22
C SER A 73 -1.81 0.40 26.62
N GLY A 74 -0.94 -0.25 25.83
CA GLY A 74 -0.58 -1.66 25.99
C GLY A 74 -1.69 -2.64 25.58
N GLY A 75 -2.79 -2.14 25.01
CA GLY A 75 -3.93 -2.93 24.57
C GLY A 75 -4.18 -2.80 23.07
N ALA A 76 -4.83 -3.80 22.47
CA ALA A 76 -5.20 -3.73 21.07
C ALA A 76 -6.27 -2.63 20.83
N VAL A 77 -6.06 -1.82 19.79
CA VAL A 77 -6.96 -0.75 19.38
C VAL A 77 -7.34 -0.95 17.92
N SER A 78 -8.64 -0.93 17.62
CA SER A 78 -9.14 -1.08 16.25
C SER A 78 -9.21 0.29 15.55
N PRO A 79 -8.70 0.42 14.32
CA PRO A 79 -8.91 1.62 13.50
C PRO A 79 -10.37 1.75 13.08
N ARG A 80 -10.81 2.98 12.82
CA ARG A 80 -12.15 3.29 12.30
C ARG A 80 -12.03 3.94 10.92
N CYS A 81 -12.76 3.39 9.97
CA CYS A 81 -12.73 3.74 8.55
C CYS A 81 -14.15 4.04 8.00
N ASP A 82 -15.02 4.56 8.85
CA ASP A 82 -16.41 4.87 8.55
C ASP A 82 -16.58 6.37 8.23
N TRP A 83 -16.40 6.70 6.95
CA TRP A 83 -16.66 8.02 6.37
C TRP A 83 -17.58 7.92 5.16
#